data_AF-A0A8J3XIZ5-F1
#
_entry.id   AF-A0A8J3XIZ5-F1
#
_cell.length_a   1.000
_cell.length_b   1.000
_cell.length_c   1.000
_cell.angle_alpha   90.00
_cell.angle_beta   90.00
_cell.angle_gamma   90.00
#
_symmetry.space_group_name_H-M   'P 1'
#
loop_
_entity.id
_entity.type
_entity.pdbx_description
1 polymer ?
#
loop_
_entity_poly.entity_id
_entity_poly.type
_entity_poly.pdbx_seq_one_letter_code
_entity_poly.pdbx_strand_id
1 'polypeptide(L)'
;MIIAKYFRDQDMEFRSAADVLRWLAANTQVHGSRRSVKDYWLTSPEDHGDYWLHQRTHLRLSKEDYARVYRLQKRYRQYVRHMEEDDPEWEDGEKTYWMDNSVDVEQHSRKYPGLTRTRQLVGPHGDACF
;
A
#
# COMPACT_ATOMS: atom_id res chain seq x y z
N MET A 1 -14.96 16.60 2.06
CA MET A 1 -14.55 17.20 3.34
C MET A 1 -14.72 16.16 4.45
N ILE A 2 -13.78 16.11 5.39
CA ILE A 2 -13.82 15.25 6.59
C ILE A 2 -13.67 16.18 7.80
N ILE A 3 -14.54 16.04 8.78
CA ILE A 3 -14.48 16.77 10.05
C ILE A 3 -14.08 15.78 11.13
N ALA A 4 -13.02 16.09 11.85
CA ALA A 4 -12.50 15.26 12.93
C ALA A 4 -12.54 16.02 14.25
N LYS A 5 -12.82 15.31 15.35
CA LYS A 5 -12.68 15.89 16.69
C LYS A 5 -11.24 15.74 17.13
N TYR A 6 -10.59 16.85 17.41
CA TYR A 6 -9.24 16.95 17.97
C TYR A 6 -9.34 17.50 19.39
N PHE A 7 -8.54 16.96 20.31
CA PHE A 7 -8.34 17.42 21.69
C PHE A 7 -9.51 18.21 22.35
N ARG A 8 -10.28 17.55 23.24
CA ARG A 8 -11.40 18.19 23.98
C ARG A 8 -12.40 18.93 23.07
N ASP A 9 -12.72 18.33 21.93
CA ASP A 9 -13.81 18.71 21.01
C ASP A 9 -13.56 19.88 20.04
N GLN A 10 -12.31 20.26 19.79
CA GLN A 10 -11.98 21.15 18.68
C GLN A 10 -12.21 20.45 17.34
N ASP A 11 -12.95 21.09 16.43
CA ASP A 11 -13.14 20.57 15.09
C ASP A 11 -11.93 20.88 14.21
N MET A 12 -11.38 19.82 13.60
CA MET A 12 -10.37 19.91 12.57
C MET A 12 -10.97 19.52 11.23
N GLU A 13 -10.80 20.41 10.26
CA GLU A 13 -11.28 20.20 8.91
C GLU A 13 -10.16 19.68 8.00
N PHE A 14 -10.47 18.60 7.28
CA PHE A 14 -9.61 18.03 6.25
C PHE A 14 -10.33 18.06 4.91
N ARG A 15 -9.63 18.51 3.86
CA ARG A 15 -10.21 18.59 2.52
C ARG A 15 -10.48 17.18 1.96
N SER A 16 -9.62 16.23 2.28
CA SER A 16 -9.67 14.86 1.79
C SER A 16 -9.16 13.81 2.79
N ALA A 17 -9.44 12.53 2.51
CA ALA A 17 -8.87 11.40 3.25
C ALA A 17 -7.33 11.34 3.13
N ALA A 18 -6.76 11.85 2.04
CA ALA A 18 -5.32 11.94 1.86
C ALA A 18 -4.69 12.96 2.82
N ASP A 19 -5.37 14.08 3.06
CA ASP A 19 -4.90 15.10 4.01
C ASP A 19 -4.92 14.57 5.45
N VAL A 20 -5.96 13.82 5.81
CA VAL A 20 -6.02 13.12 7.10
C VAL A 20 -4.84 12.16 7.24
N LEU A 21 -4.58 11.33 6.23
CA LEU A 21 -3.48 10.37 6.27
C LEU A 21 -2.10 11.04 6.38
N ARG A 22 -1.88 12.15 5.67
CA ARG A 22 -0.65 12.95 5.77
C ARG A 22 -0.48 13.57 7.15
N TRP A 23 -1.56 14.13 7.69
CA TRP A 23 -1.55 14.71 9.04
C TRP A 23 -1.25 13.65 10.09
N LEU A 24 -1.89 12.48 10.00
CA LEU A 24 -1.67 11.36 10.89
C LEU A 24 -0.22 10.87 10.87
N ALA A 25 0.38 10.73 9.68
CA ALA A 25 1.79 10.36 9.54
C ALA A 25 2.73 11.38 10.19
N ALA A 26 2.49 12.68 9.95
CA ALA A 26 3.32 13.76 10.49
C ALA A 26 3.19 13.93 12.01
N ASN A 27 2.03 13.62 12.59
CA ASN A 27 1.72 13.83 14.01
C ASN A 27 1.79 12.56 14.87
N THR A 28 2.09 11.40 14.27
CA THR A 28 2.35 10.16 15.01
C THR A 28 3.85 9.89 15.06
N GLN A 29 4.44 10.00 16.24
CA GLN A 29 5.86 9.71 16.44
C GLN A 29 6.11 8.23 16.72
N VAL A 30 7.25 7.73 16.24
CA VAL A 30 7.84 6.46 16.69
C VAL A 30 9.32 6.72 16.96
N HIS A 31 9.78 6.46 18.19
CA HIS A 31 11.20 6.55 18.58
C HIS A 31 11.91 7.84 18.14
N GLY A 32 11.22 8.99 18.20
CA GLY A 32 11.80 10.30 17.89
C GLY A 32 11.80 10.69 16.40
N SER A 33 11.31 9.85 15.50
CA SER A 33 11.13 10.19 14.08
C SER A 33 9.64 10.32 13.71
N ARG A 34 9.36 11.25 12.78
CA ARG A 34 8.02 11.40 12.18
C ARG A 34 7.79 10.25 11.21
N ARG A 35 6.59 9.66 11.23
CA ARG A 35 6.24 8.63 10.24
C ARG A 35 6.05 9.26 8.86
N SER A 36 6.54 8.58 7.84
CA SER A 36 6.11 8.85 6.47
C SER A 36 4.73 8.23 6.23
N VAL A 37 4.04 8.63 5.16
CA VAL A 37 2.76 7.99 4.77
C VAL A 37 2.97 6.50 4.45
N LYS A 38 4.15 6.13 3.95
CA LYS A 38 4.53 4.74 3.64
C LYS A 38 4.61 3.87 4.91
N ASP A 39 5.17 4.42 5.98
CA ASP A 39 5.41 3.69 7.24
C ASP A 39 4.23 3.77 8.22
N TYR A 40 3.24 4.61 7.90
CA TYR A 40 2.05 4.75 8.70
C TYR A 40 1.10 3.58 8.49
N TRP A 41 0.60 2.99 9.58
CA TRP A 41 -0.29 1.82 9.59
C TRP A 41 -1.57 2.14 10.35
N LEU A 42 -2.73 1.84 9.76
CA LEU A 42 -4.05 1.85 10.39
C LEU A 42 -4.57 0.43 10.48
N THR A 43 -5.24 0.10 11.59
CA THR A 43 -5.94 -1.17 11.76
C THR A 43 -7.30 -1.16 11.07
N SER A 44 -7.89 -2.35 10.85
CA SER A 44 -9.25 -2.44 10.32
C SER A 44 -10.21 -1.61 11.18
N PRO A 45 -11.22 -0.95 10.57
CA PRO A 45 -12.25 -0.23 11.31
C PRO A 45 -13.00 -1.10 12.33
N GLU A 46 -13.09 -2.41 12.06
CA GLU A 46 -13.79 -3.39 12.88
C GLU A 46 -13.04 -3.76 14.16
N ASP A 47 -11.70 -3.72 14.12
CA ASP A 47 -10.87 -4.17 15.22
C ASP A 47 -10.71 -3.05 16.26
N HIS A 48 -10.30 -1.85 15.84
CA HIS A 48 -9.84 -0.79 16.77
C HIS A 48 -9.98 0.65 16.28
N GLY A 49 -10.74 0.91 15.20
CA GLY A 49 -10.59 2.11 14.36
C GLY A 49 -10.48 3.45 15.10
N ASP A 50 -11.49 3.83 15.87
CA ASP A 50 -11.54 5.15 16.53
C ASP A 50 -10.72 5.21 17.83
N TYR A 51 -10.62 4.09 18.54
CA TYR A 51 -9.83 4.00 19.79
C TYR A 51 -8.33 4.16 19.54
N TRP A 52 -7.81 3.55 18.47
CA TRP A 52 -6.38 3.55 18.18
C TRP A 52 -5.84 4.93 17.78
N LEU A 53 -6.62 5.69 16.99
CA LEU A 53 -6.26 7.06 16.61
C LEU A 53 -6.22 7.98 17.83
N HIS A 54 -7.26 7.91 18.67
CA HIS A 54 -7.39 8.80 19.81
C HIS A 54 -6.23 8.64 20.81
N GLN A 55 -5.75 7.42 21.05
CA GLN A 55 -4.63 7.20 21.97
C GLN A 55 -3.31 7.79 21.48
N ARG A 56 -3.10 7.90 20.16
CA ARG A 56 -1.83 8.31 19.57
C ARG A 56 -1.78 9.76 19.14
N THR A 57 -2.92 10.31 18.73
CA THR A 57 -2.99 11.66 18.15
C THR A 57 -4.11 12.52 18.74
N HIS A 58 -4.91 12.00 19.67
CA HIS A 58 -6.15 12.61 20.17
C HIS A 58 -7.21 12.89 19.10
N LEU A 59 -7.00 12.47 17.86
CA LEU A 59 -7.95 12.62 16.76
C LEU A 59 -9.02 11.53 16.83
N ARG A 60 -10.28 11.91 16.68
CA ARG A 60 -11.43 11.01 16.48
C ARG A 60 -12.09 11.29 15.14
N LEU A 61 -12.43 10.21 14.45
CA LEU A 61 -13.09 10.25 13.15
C LEU A 61 -14.43 9.54 13.24
N SER A 62 -15.38 9.96 12.41
CA SER A 62 -16.58 9.14 12.19
C SER A 62 -16.15 7.76 11.67
N LYS A 63 -16.94 6.71 11.96
CA LYS A 63 -16.66 5.34 11.48
C LYS A 63 -16.53 5.31 9.95
N GLU A 64 -17.34 6.10 9.25
CA GLU A 64 -17.33 6.21 7.80
C GLU A 64 -16.06 6.87 7.27
N ASP A 65 -15.63 7.98 7.88
CA ASP A 65 -14.41 8.68 7.46
C ASP A 65 -13.16 7.88 7.82
N TYR A 66 -13.14 7.22 8.98
CA TYR A 66 -12.09 6.27 9.30
C TYR A 66 -11.97 5.18 8.22
N ALA A 67 -13.09 4.57 7.82
CA ALA A 67 -13.10 3.55 6.78
C ALA A 67 -12.63 4.08 5.41
N ARG A 68 -12.91 5.36 5.10
CA ARG A 68 -12.39 6.01 3.88
C ARG A 68 -10.88 6.19 3.93
N VAL A 69 -10.34 6.67 5.05
CA VAL A 69 -8.89 6.85 5.25
C VAL A 69 -8.17 5.49 5.24
N TYR A 70 -8.72 4.48 5.91
CA TYR A 70 -8.20 3.11 5.91
C TYR A 70 -8.13 2.52 4.49
N ARG A 71 -9.21 2.61 3.71
CA ARG A 71 -9.23 2.13 2.32
C ARG A 71 -8.18 2.82 1.45
N LEU A 72 -8.00 4.13 1.64
CA LEU A 72 -6.97 4.89 0.92
C LEU A 72 -5.56 4.40 1.28
N GLN A 73 -5.26 4.24 2.57
CA GLN A 73 -3.96 3.72 3.01
C GLN A 73 -3.71 2.31 2.46
N LYS A 74 -4.71 1.42 2.49
CA LYS A 74 -4.58 0.06 1.94
C LYS A 74 -4.20 0.09 0.45
N ARG A 75 -4.88 0.91 -0.36
CA ARG A 75 -4.55 1.10 -1.77
C ARG A 75 -3.15 1.67 -1.97
N TYR A 76 -2.77 2.68 -1.17
CA TYR A 76 -1.44 3.28 -1.25
C TYR A 76 -0.34 2.26 -0.92
N ARG A 77 -0.55 1.41 0.09
CA ARG A 77 0.40 0.34 0.44
C ARG A 77 0.50 -0.73 -0.63
N GLN A 78 -0.62 -1.11 -1.25
CA GLN A 78 -0.60 -2.00 -2.41
C GLN A 78 0.16 -1.38 -3.58
N TYR A 79 -0.02 -0.08 -3.84
CA TYR A 79 0.73 0.63 -4.87
C TYR A 79 2.23 0.68 -4.55
N VAL A 80 2.62 1.06 -3.32
CA VAL A 80 4.03 1.07 -2.92
C VAL A 80 4.64 -0.32 -3.03
N ARG A 81 3.94 -1.35 -2.54
CA ARG A 81 4.37 -2.74 -2.66
C ARG A 81 4.51 -3.15 -4.11
N HIS A 82 3.56 -2.80 -4.98
CA HIS A 82 3.66 -3.05 -6.40
C HIS A 82 4.85 -2.32 -7.02
N MET A 83 5.13 -1.07 -6.66
CA MET A 83 6.32 -0.34 -7.13
C MET A 83 7.63 -0.89 -6.56
N GLU A 84 7.60 -1.61 -5.43
CA GLU A 84 8.74 -2.32 -4.85
C GLU A 84 8.91 -3.73 -5.43
N GLU A 85 7.82 -4.39 -5.83
CA GLU A 85 7.79 -5.76 -6.40
C GLU A 85 7.93 -5.78 -7.93
N ASP A 86 7.42 -4.75 -8.62
CA ASP A 86 7.83 -4.42 -9.99
C ASP A 86 9.28 -3.95 -9.90
N ASP A 87 10.16 -4.94 -9.87
CA ASP A 87 11.59 -4.81 -9.80
C ASP A 87 12.05 -3.89 -10.96
N PRO A 88 12.28 -2.58 -10.72
CA PRO A 88 12.56 -1.63 -11.80
C PRO A 88 13.90 -1.94 -12.49
N GLU A 89 14.67 -2.85 -11.88
CA GLU A 89 15.92 -3.36 -12.37
C GLU A 89 15.76 -4.40 -13.47
N TRP A 90 14.56 -4.90 -13.78
CA TRP A 90 14.36 -5.94 -14.80
C TRP A 90 13.33 -5.55 -15.84
N GLU A 91 13.71 -5.71 -17.10
CA GLU A 91 12.91 -5.42 -18.27
C GLU A 91 12.51 -6.72 -18.96
N ASP A 92 11.21 -6.88 -19.22
CA ASP A 92 10.70 -8.02 -19.98
C ASP A 92 11.24 -7.95 -21.42
N GLY A 93 11.99 -8.97 -21.81
CA GLY A 93 12.49 -9.18 -23.16
C GLY A 93 11.62 -10.15 -23.94
N GLU A 94 12.26 -11.15 -24.54
CA GLU A 94 11.60 -12.15 -25.38
C GLU A 94 10.73 -13.10 -24.55
N LYS A 95 9.56 -13.45 -25.10
CA LYS A 95 8.64 -14.41 -24.50
C LYS A 95 8.63 -15.69 -25.31
N THR A 96 8.82 -16.82 -24.64
CA THR A 96 8.67 -18.16 -25.24
C THR A 96 7.34 -18.75 -24.79
N TYR A 97 6.46 -19.01 -25.75
CA TYR A 97 5.18 -19.68 -25.53
C TYR A 97 5.36 -21.17 -25.74
N TRP A 98 5.15 -21.95 -24.69
CA TRP A 98 5.22 -23.41 -24.75
C TRP A 98 3.83 -24.00 -25.05
N MET A 99 3.81 -25.23 -25.56
CA MET A 99 2.57 -25.93 -25.93
C MET A 99 1.71 -26.34 -24.72
N ASP A 100 2.24 -26.26 -23.51
CA ASP A 100 1.58 -26.58 -22.23
C ASP A 100 0.96 -25.35 -21.53
N ASN A 101 0.71 -24.29 -22.30
CA ASN A 101 0.24 -22.97 -21.83
C ASN A 101 1.20 -22.26 -20.87
N SER A 102 2.42 -22.79 -20.67
CA SER A 102 3.42 -22.06 -19.93
C SER A 102 4.06 -20.96 -20.79
N VAL A 103 4.40 -19.87 -20.14
CA VAL A 103 5.06 -18.72 -20.78
C VAL A 103 6.30 -18.39 -19.98
N ASP A 104 7.45 -18.60 -20.58
CA ASP A 104 8.72 -18.13 -20.05
C ASP A 104 9.05 -16.77 -20.63
N VAL A 105 9.59 -15.89 -19.79
CA VAL A 105 10.05 -14.56 -20.18
C VAL A 105 11.50 -14.41 -19.78
N GLU A 106 12.34 -14.11 -20.76
CA GLU A 106 13.68 -13.64 -20.47
C GLU A 106 13.60 -12.18 -20.01
N GLN A 107 14.08 -11.92 -18.81
CA GLN A 107 14.17 -10.58 -18.27
C GLN A 107 15.63 -10.13 -18.27
N HIS A 108 15.87 -8.91 -18.73
CA HIS A 108 17.20 -8.31 -18.75
C HIS A 108 17.34 -7.32 -17.60
N SER A 109 18.49 -7.33 -16.93
CA SER A 109 18.75 -6.32 -15.90
C SER A 109 19.02 -4.96 -16.56
N ARG A 110 18.21 -3.96 -16.22
CA ARG A 110 18.45 -2.54 -16.55
C ARG A 110 19.67 -1.96 -15.83
N LYS A 111 20.08 -2.56 -14.71
CA LYS A 111 21.18 -2.07 -13.85
C LYS A 111 22.52 -2.73 -14.16
N TYR A 112 22.51 -4.03 -14.50
CA TYR A 112 23.72 -4.78 -14.83
C TYR A 112 23.63 -5.30 -16.27
N PRO A 113 24.13 -4.52 -17.25
CA PRO A 113 24.09 -4.91 -18.65
C PRO A 113 24.75 -6.29 -18.85
N GLY A 114 24.01 -7.23 -19.45
CA GLY A 114 24.44 -8.61 -19.68
C GLY A 114 23.98 -9.62 -18.64
N LEU A 115 23.34 -9.20 -17.54
CA LEU A 115 22.69 -10.11 -16.61
C LEU A 115 21.26 -10.41 -17.07
N THR A 116 20.97 -11.69 -17.29
CA THR A 116 19.63 -12.16 -17.69
C THR A 116 19.09 -13.15 -16.67
N ARG A 117 17.76 -13.21 -16.53
CA ARG A 117 17.06 -14.23 -15.76
C ARG A 117 15.85 -14.71 -16.53
N THR A 118 15.53 -15.99 -16.43
CA THR A 118 14.29 -16.53 -16.99
C THR A 118 13.23 -16.61 -15.90
N ARG A 119 12.07 -16.04 -16.15
CA ARG A 119 10.92 -16.09 -15.25
C ARG A 119 9.74 -16.75 -15.97
N GLN A 120 9.18 -17.78 -15.35
CA GLN A 120 7.93 -18.37 -15.79
C GLN A 120 6.76 -17.49 -15.32
N LEU A 121 6.03 -16.88 -16.25
CA LEU A 121 4.85 -16.03 -15.95
C LEU A 121 3.60 -16.86 -15.71
N VAL A 122 3.44 -17.95 -16.46
CA VAL A 122 2.36 -18.92 -16.33
C VAL A 122 3.02 -20.28 -16.28
N GLY A 123 2.81 -21.03 -15.20
CA GLY A 123 3.34 -22.40 -15.06
C GLY A 123 2.53 -23.39 -15.89
N PRO A 124 3.07 -24.60 -16.16
CA PRO A 124 2.31 -25.69 -16.76
C PRO A 124 1.19 -26.07 -15.79
N HIS A 125 0.02 -25.50 -16.02
CA HIS A 125 -1.21 -26.04 -15.47
C HIS A 125 -1.48 -27.32 -16.25
N GLY A 126 -1.12 -28.44 -15.63
CA GLY A 126 -1.88 -29.67 -15.88
C GLY A 126 -3.35 -29.34 -15.71
N ASP A 127 -4.16 -29.77 -16.67
CA ASP A 127 -5.62 -29.70 -16.66
C ASP A 127 -6.26 -29.85 -15.27
N ALA A 128 -7.42 -29.19 -15.10
CA ALA A 128 -8.40 -29.26 -13.99
C ALA A 128 -8.32 -28.12 -12.94
N CYS A 129 -9.39 -27.47 -12.48
CA CYS A 129 -10.84 -27.58 -12.68
C CYS A 129 -11.53 -26.47 -11.84
N PHE A 130 -12.69 -25.99 -12.32
CA PHE A 130 -13.74 -25.15 -11.68
C PHE A 130 -13.54 -23.63 -11.58
#